data_AF-A0AAW2R1A8-F1
#
_entry.id   AF-A0AAW2R1A8-F1
#
_cell.length_a   1.000
_cell.length_b   1.000
_cell.length_c   1.000
_cell.angle_alpha   90.00
_cell.angle_beta   90.00
_cell.angle_gamma   90.00
#
_symmetry.space_group_name_H-M   'P 1'
#
loop_
_entity.id
_entity.type
_entity.pdbx_description
1 polymer ?
#
loop_
_entity_poly.entity_id
_entity_poly.type
_entity_poly.pdbx_seq_one_letter_code
_entity_poly.pdbx_strand_id
1 'polypeptide(L)'
;MQEGIAIEKSFAIATNEQINGNKEMVAYGLTNIVGSMTSCYLTTGTFSKIAVDVNVGCKNPMSNVVQAVCMMMVLLFLAPLFSYTPQVALSTIIISAMLGLIQYRKAYYLFKTDKFDFVICMSTFLGVSFISMDMRLMISVRSTIP
;
A
#
# COMPACT_ATOMS: atom_id res chain seq x y z
N MET A 1 7.49 -2.76 1.19
CA MET A 1 7.78 -3.74 0.10
C MET A 1 7.27 -5.13 0.44
N GLN A 2 7.61 -5.70 1.61
CA GLN A 2 7.08 -7.01 2.03
C GLN A 2 5.55 -7.11 2.02
N GLU A 3 4.85 -6.07 2.49
CA GLU A 3 3.38 -6.06 2.50
C GLU A 3 2.79 -6.19 1.08
N GLY A 4 3.34 -5.44 0.11
CA GLY A 4 2.91 -5.51 -1.29
C GLY A 4 3.09 -6.91 -1.89
N ILE A 5 4.26 -7.51 -1.69
CA ILE A 5 4.58 -8.87 -2.20
C ILE A 5 3.68 -9.92 -1.55
N ALA A 6 3.35 -9.78 -0.26
CA ALA A 6 2.48 -10.72 0.44
C ALA A 6 1.04 -10.70 -0.10
N ILE A 7 0.54 -9.51 -0.41
CA ILE A 7 -0.80 -9.30 -1.00
C ILE A 7 -0.83 -9.84 -2.43
N GLU A 8 0.18 -9.50 -3.22
CA GLU A 8 0.34 -9.93 -4.60
C GLU A 8 0.39 -11.45 -4.72
N LYS A 9 1.17 -12.12 -3.85
CA LYS A 9 1.15 -13.59 -3.73
C LYS A 9 -0.22 -14.14 -3.33
N SER A 10 -0.93 -13.50 -2.40
CA SER A 10 -2.25 -13.95 -1.97
C SER A 10 -3.27 -13.89 -3.12
N PHE A 11 -3.20 -12.87 -3.96
CA PHE A 11 -4.01 -12.76 -5.17
C PHE A 11 -3.56 -13.71 -6.28
N ALA A 12 -2.25 -13.94 -6.44
CA ALA A 12 -1.70 -14.88 -7.41
C ALA A 12 -2.16 -16.32 -7.18
N ILE A 13 -2.19 -16.73 -5.91
CA ILE A 13 -2.72 -18.04 -5.50
C ILE A 13 -4.21 -18.15 -5.86
N ALA A 14 -4.98 -17.07 -5.71
CA ALA A 14 -6.40 -17.03 -6.09
C ALA A 14 -6.62 -17.08 -7.61
N THR A 15 -5.69 -16.52 -8.40
CA THR A 15 -5.75 -16.49 -9.89
C THR A 15 -5.01 -17.67 -10.55
N ASN A 16 -4.38 -18.55 -9.76
CA ASN A 16 -3.53 -19.67 -10.22
C ASN A 16 -2.30 -19.23 -11.06
N GLU A 17 -1.79 -18.02 -10.81
CA GLU A 17 -0.56 -17.53 -11.44
C GLU A 17 0.64 -17.78 -10.52
N GLN A 18 1.72 -18.35 -11.07
CA GLN A 18 2.95 -18.56 -10.31
C GLN A 18 3.78 -17.28 -10.25
N ILE A 19 3.55 -16.47 -9.22
CA ILE A 19 4.37 -15.29 -8.94
C ILE A 19 5.65 -15.70 -8.20
N ASN A 20 6.79 -15.42 -8.83
CA ASN A 20 8.11 -15.65 -8.25
C ASN A 20 8.61 -14.39 -7.53
N GLY A 21 8.63 -14.44 -6.20
CA GLY A 21 9.00 -13.30 -5.35
C GLY A 21 10.41 -12.74 -5.58
N ASN A 22 11.35 -13.54 -6.11
CA ASN A 22 12.69 -13.03 -6.42
C ASN A 22 12.68 -12.08 -7.64
N LYS A 23 11.86 -12.40 -8.65
CA LYS A 23 11.70 -11.55 -9.84
C LYS A 23 10.95 -10.25 -9.51
N GLU A 24 9.96 -10.35 -8.63
CA GLU A 24 9.22 -9.20 -8.12
C GLU A 24 10.14 -8.24 -7.36
N MET A 25 11.00 -8.76 -6.49
CA MET A 25 11.93 -7.94 -5.72
C MET A 25 12.92 -7.19 -6.63
N VAL A 26 13.45 -7.86 -7.67
CA VAL A 26 14.29 -7.23 -8.69
C VAL A 26 13.51 -6.17 -9.48
N ALA A 27 12.25 -6.43 -9.83
CA ALA A 27 11.39 -5.49 -10.53
C ALA A 27 11.09 -4.22 -9.70
N TYR A 28 10.76 -4.36 -8.42
CA TYR A 28 10.59 -3.21 -7.50
C TYR A 28 11.91 -2.43 -7.33
N GLY A 29 13.06 -3.12 -7.28
CA GLY A 29 14.37 -2.49 -7.24
C GLY A 29 14.65 -1.63 -8.46
N LEU A 30 14.47 -2.20 -9.67
CA LEU A 30 14.63 -1.48 -10.94
C LEU A 30 13.65 -0.30 -11.04
N THR A 31 12.39 -0.49 -10.65
CA THR A 31 11.37 0.56 -10.66
C THR A 31 11.77 1.76 -9.80
N ASN A 32 12.32 1.52 -8.61
CA ASN A 32 12.77 2.59 -7.73
C ASN A 32 14.03 3.29 -8.24
N ILE A 33 14.96 2.56 -8.90
CA ILE A 33 16.14 3.17 -9.53
C ILE A 33 15.71 4.12 -10.66
N VAL A 34 14.85 3.65 -11.56
CA VAL A 34 14.32 4.46 -12.67
C VAL A 34 13.46 5.62 -12.14
N GLY A 35 12.66 5.38 -11.10
CA GLY A 35 11.84 6.40 -10.44
C GLY A 35 12.69 7.49 -9.80
N SER A 36 13.80 7.14 -9.15
CA SER A 36 14.71 8.11 -8.54
C SER A 36 15.35 9.06 -9.56
N MET A 37 15.62 8.59 -10.78
CA MET A 37 16.12 9.45 -11.87
C MET A 37 15.09 10.51 -12.32
N THR A 38 13.80 10.24 -12.06
CA THR A 38 12.68 11.13 -12.39
C THR A 38 12.16 11.90 -11.17
N SER A 39 12.91 11.88 -10.04
CA SER A 39 12.50 12.47 -8.75
C SER A 39 11.16 11.94 -8.20
N CYS A 40 10.77 10.70 -8.56
CA CYS A 40 9.56 10.06 -8.05
C CYS A 40 9.75 9.48 -6.64
N TYR A 41 8.65 9.42 -5.88
CA TYR A 41 8.63 8.77 -4.57
C TYR A 41 8.77 7.24 -4.69
N LEU A 42 9.28 6.61 -3.63
CA LEU A 42 9.46 5.16 -3.55
C LEU A 42 8.14 4.43 -3.82
N THR A 43 8.13 3.60 -4.85
CA THR A 43 6.94 2.82 -5.23
C THR A 43 6.89 1.54 -4.41
N THR A 44 5.71 1.28 -3.83
CA THR A 44 5.40 0.05 -3.10
C THR A 44 4.12 -0.57 -3.65
N GLY A 45 4.03 -1.91 -3.58
CA GLY A 45 2.86 -2.65 -4.04
C GLY A 45 1.58 -2.13 -3.41
N THR A 46 0.67 -1.59 -4.23
CA THR A 46 -0.49 -0.84 -3.77
C THR A 46 -1.72 -1.76 -3.74
N PHE A 47 -2.15 -2.16 -2.54
CA PHE A 47 -3.34 -3.01 -2.34
C PHE A 47 -4.57 -2.49 -3.10
N SER A 48 -4.82 -1.18 -3.01
CA SER A 48 -6.03 -0.58 -3.57
C SER A 48 -6.09 -0.63 -5.10
N LYS A 49 -4.96 -0.55 -5.81
CA LYS A 49 -4.94 -0.68 -7.28
C LYS A 49 -5.22 -2.12 -7.69
N ILE A 50 -4.47 -3.05 -7.08
CA ILE A 50 -4.58 -4.49 -7.38
C ILE A 50 -5.99 -5.01 -7.12
N ALA A 51 -6.62 -4.60 -6.01
CA ALA A 51 -7.99 -5.00 -5.70
C ALA A 51 -9.01 -4.54 -6.77
N VAL A 52 -8.83 -3.35 -7.35
CA VAL A 52 -9.70 -2.83 -8.41
C VAL A 52 -9.44 -3.57 -9.72
N ASP A 53 -8.17 -3.71 -10.14
CA ASP A 53 -7.82 -4.41 -11.39
C ASP A 53 -8.30 -5.87 -11.38
N VAL A 54 -8.20 -6.55 -10.23
CA VAL A 54 -8.71 -7.93 -10.10
C VAL A 54 -10.24 -7.98 -10.14
N ASN A 55 -10.95 -7.03 -9.53
CA ASN A 55 -12.41 -6.96 -9.60
C ASN A 55 -12.93 -6.70 -11.02
N VAL A 56 -12.17 -5.93 -11.82
CA VAL A 56 -12.51 -5.63 -13.23
C VAL A 56 -12.07 -6.77 -14.17
N GLY A 57 -11.34 -7.78 -13.67
CA GLY A 57 -10.87 -8.91 -14.46
C GLY A 57 -9.74 -8.54 -15.43
N CYS A 58 -9.02 -7.44 -15.17
CA CYS A 58 -7.91 -7.00 -16.00
C CYS A 58 -6.75 -7.99 -15.90
N LYS A 59 -6.56 -8.81 -16.94
CA LYS A 59 -5.45 -9.78 -17.04
C LYS A 59 -4.22 -9.28 -17.81
N ASN A 60 -4.32 -8.14 -18.49
CA ASN A 60 -3.25 -7.65 -19.36
C ASN A 60 -2.43 -6.52 -18.71
N PRO A 61 -1.09 -6.51 -18.90
CA PRO A 61 -0.23 -5.41 -18.44
C PRO A 61 -0.53 -4.08 -19.12
N MET A 62 -1.33 -4.10 -20.19
CA MET A 62 -1.80 -2.91 -20.89
C MET A 62 -2.72 -2.02 -20.03
N SER A 63 -3.41 -2.57 -19.02
CA SER A 63 -4.20 -1.77 -18.06
C SER A 63 -3.32 -0.74 -17.34
N ASN A 64 -2.16 -1.18 -16.87
CA ASN A 64 -1.20 -0.32 -16.17
C ASN A 64 -0.65 0.80 -17.07
N VAL A 65 -0.41 0.50 -18.35
CA VAL A 65 0.05 1.51 -19.32
C VAL A 65 -1.04 2.55 -19.58
N VAL A 66 -2.27 2.12 -19.83
CA VAL A 66 -3.41 3.03 -20.04
C VAL A 66 -3.65 3.89 -18.79
N GLN A 67 -3.54 3.30 -17.59
CA GLN A 67 -3.67 4.01 -16.34
C GLN A 67 -2.57 5.07 -16.14
N ALA A 68 -1.31 4.74 -16.47
CA ALA A 68 -0.20 5.67 -16.39
C ALA A 68 -0.36 6.85 -17.35
N VAL A 69 -0.76 6.58 -18.61
CA VAL A 69 -1.03 7.63 -19.62
C VAL A 69 -2.23 8.48 -19.20
N CYS A 70 -3.29 7.87 -18.68
CA CYS A 70 -4.46 8.59 -18.17
C CYS A 70 -4.07 9.50 -17.00
N MET A 71 -3.28 9.01 -16.03
CA MET A 71 -2.78 9.85 -14.93
C MET A 71 -1.90 11.00 -15.43
N MET A 72 -1.02 10.75 -16.40
CA MET A 72 -0.20 11.79 -17.03
C MET A 72 -1.07 12.89 -17.66
N MET A 73 -2.08 12.48 -18.42
CA MET A 73 -2.99 13.40 -19.12
C MET A 73 -3.87 14.18 -18.14
N VAL A 74 -4.37 13.52 -17.10
CA VAL A 74 -5.11 14.16 -16.00
C VAL A 74 -4.21 15.16 -15.27
N LEU A 75 -2.98 14.81 -14.91
CA LEU A 75 -2.08 15.77 -14.25
C LEU A 75 -1.80 16.98 -15.15
N LEU A 76 -1.62 16.80 -16.46
CA LEU A 76 -1.35 17.91 -17.37
C LEU A 76 -2.56 18.85 -17.56
N PHE A 77 -3.78 18.29 -17.68
CA PHE A 77 -5.01 19.06 -17.88
C PHE A 77 -5.64 19.59 -16.58
N LEU A 78 -5.58 18.81 -15.50
CA LEU A 78 -6.15 19.13 -14.18
C LEU A 78 -5.13 19.71 -13.20
N ALA A 79 -3.86 19.90 -13.59
CA ALA A 79 -2.87 20.69 -12.83
C ALA A 79 -3.43 22.00 -12.24
N PRO A 80 -4.16 22.85 -12.99
CA PRO A 80 -4.73 24.08 -12.42
C PRO A 80 -5.85 23.79 -11.40
N LEU A 81 -6.56 22.67 -11.52
CA LEU A 81 -7.63 22.27 -10.60
C LEU A 81 -7.06 21.76 -9.27
N PHE A 82 -5.95 21.02 -9.30
CA PHE A 82 -5.27 20.54 -8.09
C PHE A 82 -4.73 21.67 -7.21
N SER A 83 -4.37 22.81 -7.80
CA SER A 83 -3.95 23.97 -7.02
C SER A 83 -5.08 24.60 -6.20
N TYR A 84 -6.34 24.35 -6.57
CA TYR A 84 -7.55 24.80 -5.86
C TYR A 84 -8.14 23.73 -4.93
N THR A 85 -7.62 22.50 -4.95
CA THR A 85 -8.17 21.43 -4.12
C THR A 85 -7.89 21.73 -2.64
N PRO A 86 -8.94 21.95 -1.82
CA PRO A 86 -8.73 22.20 -0.40
C PRO A 86 -8.10 20.96 0.24
N GLN A 87 -7.12 21.18 1.12
CA GLN A 87 -6.47 20.11 1.91
C GLN A 87 -7.50 19.18 2.57
N VAL A 88 -8.67 19.71 2.91
CA VAL A 88 -9.82 19.00 3.47
C VAL A 88 -10.28 17.84 2.57
N ALA A 89 -10.39 18.04 1.25
CA ALA A 89 -10.85 17.00 0.34
C ALA A 89 -9.87 15.83 0.28
N LEU A 90 -8.56 16.13 0.26
CA LEU A 90 -7.49 15.12 0.34
C LEU A 90 -7.56 14.33 1.65
N SER A 91 -7.72 15.00 2.79
CA SER A 91 -7.86 14.34 4.09
C SER A 91 -9.09 13.42 4.15
N THR A 92 -10.24 13.85 3.63
CA THR A 92 -11.45 13.03 3.59
C THR A 92 -11.28 11.77 2.76
N ILE A 93 -10.63 11.87 1.59
CA ILE A 93 -10.37 10.71 0.72
C ILE A 93 -9.44 9.72 1.41
N ILE A 94 -8.40 10.20 2.11
CA ILE A 94 -7.48 9.35 2.87
C ILE A 94 -8.22 8.62 3.99
N ILE A 95 -9.05 9.33 4.78
CA ILE A 95 -9.84 8.72 5.86
C ILE A 95 -10.80 7.67 5.28
N SER A 96 -11.48 7.97 4.18
CA SER A 96 -12.36 7.02 3.50
C SER A 96 -11.63 5.77 3.03
N ALA A 97 -10.41 5.91 2.49
CA ALA A 97 -9.59 4.78 2.07
C ALA A 97 -9.17 3.89 3.26
N MET A 98 -8.81 4.51 4.40
CA MET A 98 -8.46 3.79 5.63
C MET A 98 -9.65 3.01 6.19
N LEU A 99 -10.84 3.62 6.19
CA LEU A 99 -12.08 2.94 6.60
C LEU A 99 -12.43 1.78 5.67
N GLY A 100 -12.21 1.92 4.36
CA GLY A 100 -12.39 0.85 3.39
C GLY A 100 -11.42 -0.32 3.57
N LEU A 101 -10.24 -0.07 4.12
CA LEU A 101 -9.24 -1.11 4.41
C LEU A 101 -9.53 -1.85 5.72
N ILE A 102 -10.18 -1.20 6.69
CA ILE A 102 -10.57 -1.82 7.97
C ILE A 102 -11.68 -2.84 7.72
N GLN A 103 -11.32 -4.12 7.75
CA GLN A 103 -12.28 -5.22 7.68
C GLN A 103 -12.92 -5.43 9.07
N TYR A 104 -13.88 -4.58 9.42
CA TYR A 104 -14.64 -4.66 10.69
C TYR A 104 -15.17 -6.07 11.00
N ARG A 105 -15.56 -6.80 9.96
CA ARG A 105 -16.04 -8.19 10.07
C ARG A 105 -14.99 -9.17 10.59
N LYS A 106 -13.70 -8.99 10.22
CA LYS A 106 -12.59 -9.80 10.73
C LYS A 106 -12.25 -9.42 12.17
N ALA A 107 -12.24 -8.13 12.49
CA ALA A 107 -12.00 -7.66 13.86
C ALA A 107 -13.04 -8.21 14.86
N TYR A 108 -14.32 -8.21 14.49
CA TYR A 108 -15.38 -8.77 15.33
C TYR A 108 -15.27 -10.29 15.49
N TYR A 109 -14.90 -11.01 14.42
CA TYR A 109 -14.71 -12.46 14.46
C TYR A 109 -13.50 -12.87 15.32
N LEU A 110 -12.43 -12.10 15.25
CA LEU A 110 -11.22 -12.28 16.05
C LEU A 110 -11.49 -12.04 17.53
N PHE A 111 -12.23 -10.97 17.85
CA PHE A 111 -12.64 -10.65 19.23
C PHE A 111 -13.45 -11.78 19.89
N LYS A 112 -14.24 -12.51 19.11
CA LYS A 112 -15.10 -13.60 19.59
C LYS A 112 -14.40 -14.96 19.63
N THR A 113 -13.35 -15.16 18.84
CA THR A 113 -12.64 -16.45 18.69
C THR A 113 -11.40 -16.52 19.58
N ASP A 114 -10.58 -15.47 19.64
CA ASP A 114 -9.29 -15.50 20.35
C ASP A 114 -8.97 -14.16 21.04
N LYS A 115 -9.01 -14.17 22.38
CA LYS A 115 -8.73 -12.97 23.20
C LYS A 115 -7.26 -12.57 23.16
N PHE A 116 -6.34 -13.51 22.88
CA PHE A 116 -4.91 -13.23 22.82
C PHE A 116 -4.56 -12.46 21.55
N ASP A 117 -5.11 -12.87 20.41
CA ASP A 117 -4.93 -12.18 19.13
C ASP A 117 -5.50 -10.75 19.18
N PHE A 118 -6.63 -10.55 19.85
CA PHE A 118 -7.18 -9.21 20.08
C PHE A 118 -6.24 -8.31 20.92
N VAL A 119 -5.62 -8.84 21.97
CA VAL A 119 -4.65 -8.09 22.79
C VAL A 119 -3.39 -7.74 21.99
N ILE A 120 -2.91 -8.65 21.14
CA ILE A 120 -1.76 -8.40 20.25
C ILE A 120 -2.11 -7.30 19.23
N CYS A 121 -3.30 -7.34 18.65
CA CYS A 121 -3.76 -6.32 17.71
C CYS A 121 -3.89 -4.94 18.38
N MET A 122 -4.49 -4.89 19.58
CA MET A 122 -4.67 -3.64 20.33
C MET A 122 -3.34 -3.06 20.82
N SER A 123 -2.43 -3.90 21.31
CA SER A 123 -1.09 -3.47 21.73
C SER A 123 -0.24 -2.99 20.55
N THR A 124 -0.37 -3.62 19.38
CA THR A 124 0.29 -3.16 18.14
C THR A 124 -0.27 -1.82 17.67
N PHE A 125 -1.60 -1.66 17.70
CA PHE A 125 -2.27 -0.40 17.34
C PHE A 125 -1.82 0.74 18.26
N LEU A 126 -1.83 0.52 19.57
CA LEU A 126 -1.33 1.49 20.55
C LEU A 126 0.18 1.73 20.36
N GLY A 127 0.97 0.68 20.13
CA GLY A 127 2.41 0.80 19.89
C GLY A 127 2.77 1.57 18.61
N VAL A 128 1.91 1.57 17.59
CA VAL A 128 2.06 2.42 16.38
C VAL A 128 1.57 3.82 16.62
N SER A 129 0.45 3.98 17.32
CA SER A 129 -0.13 5.30 17.55
C SER A 129 0.66 6.15 18.55
N PHE A 130 1.32 5.54 19.55
CA PHE A 130 2.05 6.25 20.59
C PHE A 130 3.54 6.44 20.28
N ILE A 131 4.14 5.58 19.44
CA ILE A 131 5.56 5.70 19.09
C ILE A 131 5.68 6.42 17.75
N SER A 132 6.08 7.69 17.81
CA SER A 132 6.40 8.50 16.62
C SER A 132 7.53 7.85 15.82
N MET A 133 7.48 8.00 14.48
CA MET A 133 8.41 7.36 13.54
C MET A 133 9.89 7.61 13.89
N ASP A 134 10.23 8.79 14.41
CA ASP A 134 11.59 9.13 14.84
C ASP A 134 12.10 8.25 15.98
N MET A 135 11.26 7.97 16.99
CA MET A 135 11.62 7.14 18.14
C MET A 135 11.84 5.68 17.72
N ARG A 136 11.03 5.18 16.78
CA ARG A 136 11.20 3.83 16.19
C ARG A 136 12.55 3.69 15.50
N LEU A 137 12.92 4.69 14.71
CA LEU A 137 14.14 4.65 13.92
C LEU A 137 15.38 4.66 14.83
N MET A 138 15.35 5.48 15.90
CA MET A 138 16.44 5.53 16.89
C MET A 138 16.63 4.21 17.64
N ILE A 139 15.56 3.55 18.06
CA ILE A 139 15.63 2.27 18.78
C ILE A 139 16.20 1.17 17.87
N SER A 140 15.78 1.14 16.60
CA SER A 140 16.27 0.15 15.63
C SER A 140 17.76 0.28 15.33
N VAL A 141 18.25 1.52 15.17
CA VAL A 141 19.69 1.78 14.96
C VAL A 141 20.50 1.42 16.21
N ARG A 142 20.00 1.77 17.40
CA ARG A 142 20.67 1.46 18.66
C ARG A 142 20.77 -0.04 18.95
N SER A 143 19.79 -0.83 18.49
CA SER A 143 19.85 -2.29 18.64
C SER A 143 20.79 -2.97 17.63
N THR A 144 21.22 -2.26 16.59
CA THR A 144 22.04 -2.81 15.50
C THR A 144 23.53 -2.48 15.66
N ILE A 145 23.86 -1.41 16.40
CA ILE A 145 25.25 -1.13 16.82
C ILE A 145 25.50 -1.91 18.13
N PRO A 146 26.46 -2.86 18.18
CA PRO A 146 26.87 -3.50 19.43
C PRO A 146 27.62 -2.53 20.35
#